data_AF-A0A1E4ZXT6-F1
#
_entry.id   AF-A0A1E4ZXT6-F1
#
_cell.length_a   1.000
_cell.length_b   1.000
_cell.length_c   1.000
_cell.angle_alpha   90.00
_cell.angle_beta   90.00
_cell.angle_gamma   90.00
#
_symmetry.space_group_name_H-M   'P 1'
#
loop_
_entity.id
_entity.type
_entity.pdbx_description
1 polymer ?
#
loop_
_entity_poly.entity_id
_entity_poly.type
_entity_poly.pdbx_seq_one_letter_code
_entity_poly.pdbx_strand_id
1 'polypeptide(L)'
;MRIFIRIIAITILLSCNSTIFFGQENLKINKAFSQKIFDNYRIDSNIYEFWWSRGSYNWFISGDTLPTFVDVRQYKGVLNYGVAFSSTNGQNFHFIENFSMYKLNVNITHCKLNKKDSIATIEGAITGGWSGRNWSGVQNNVDIFIGRRKDTATLVRAKQFIKSKDVAVFYKGKEIIDHKSIVLDTLPSFSIYDYTHYKTNHGNERTFKIKSKIDKNSLLIFGLGSCYTEIYDIGKMVYAKDIVTPKKRRKQKDLTPDVIIRNNVQESKKENFLTKEKPVYYSITEKAENYILRKQYGKAKLVYDKLLENDQYVFARDMHNAVRCAIFARDYKTAITWSEKLVIKGVPIAYFNSKIFDRIKKQKSWSEFLKRFDALHKKYKEGLNDNLIQRLDELVHIDQTDYFKNSKGEIQLSELRKTTESIDKELIKLIQKEEFPTEEKIGVSLAKDSMSIGTTPKYFVLIVHSYQRNTKSFREINALMGQAAKNFEYDAVRNNLEVFKTVGNTCLKVYKGNLYNSKTCTINELQVKKIAFKFNNEHRFIMDAGGYTIIPLENEDEDDKYVEENFDFVMKLTEDWLFYEK
;
A
#
# COMPACT_ATOMS: atom_id res chain seq x y z
N MET A 1 -84.07 49.41 -17.71
CA MET A 1 -83.56 48.11 -18.20
C MET A 1 -82.29 48.22 -19.06
N ARG A 2 -82.24 49.07 -20.11
CA ARG A 2 -81.03 49.22 -20.98
C ARG A 2 -79.76 49.70 -20.26
N ILE A 3 -79.87 50.54 -19.24
CA ILE A 3 -78.71 51.02 -18.45
C ILE A 3 -78.16 49.91 -17.55
N PHE A 4 -79.03 49.08 -16.98
CA PHE A 4 -78.64 47.98 -16.09
C PHE A 4 -77.87 46.88 -16.84
N ILE A 5 -78.27 46.58 -18.08
CA ILE A 5 -77.56 45.62 -18.95
C ILE A 5 -76.17 46.13 -19.35
N ARG A 6 -76.01 47.44 -19.58
CA ARG A 6 -74.69 48.04 -19.89
C ARG A 6 -73.75 48.00 -18.69
N ILE A 7 -74.24 48.20 -17.48
CA ILE A 7 -73.42 48.14 -16.26
C ILE A 7 -72.98 46.69 -15.98
N ILE A 8 -73.86 45.70 -16.14
CA ILE A 8 -73.49 44.28 -16.00
C ILE A 8 -72.45 43.86 -17.05
N ALA A 9 -72.61 44.26 -18.31
CA ALA A 9 -71.64 43.95 -19.37
C ALA A 9 -70.24 44.57 -19.09
N ILE A 10 -70.18 45.80 -18.58
CA ILE A 10 -68.93 46.48 -18.22
C ILE A 10 -68.28 45.81 -17.00
N THR A 11 -69.08 45.37 -16.02
CA THR A 11 -68.55 44.70 -14.82
C THR A 11 -68.00 43.31 -15.13
N ILE A 12 -68.65 42.56 -16.03
CA ILE A 12 -68.15 41.27 -16.52
C ILE A 12 -66.86 41.47 -17.33
N LEU A 13 -66.79 42.48 -18.22
CA LEU A 13 -65.56 42.77 -18.98
C LEU A 13 -64.39 43.22 -18.09
N LEU A 14 -64.66 43.98 -17.03
CA LEU A 14 -63.63 44.40 -16.07
C LEU A 14 -63.16 43.23 -15.20
N SER A 15 -64.07 42.35 -14.76
CA SER A 15 -63.72 41.17 -13.97
C SER A 15 -62.92 40.12 -14.75
N CYS A 16 -63.20 39.92 -16.05
CA CYS A 16 -62.42 39.02 -16.91
C CYS A 16 -61.00 39.53 -17.20
N ASN A 17 -60.78 40.85 -17.25
CA ASN A 17 -59.44 41.41 -17.48
C ASN A 17 -58.57 41.41 -16.22
N SER A 18 -59.15 41.53 -15.02
CA SER A 18 -58.39 41.48 -13.76
C SER A 18 -57.86 40.07 -13.41
N THR A 19 -58.52 39.00 -13.86
CA THR A 19 -58.03 37.61 -13.62
C THR A 19 -56.94 37.16 -14.59
N ILE A 20 -56.75 37.83 -15.73
CA ILE A 20 -55.72 37.46 -16.71
C ILE A 20 -54.37 38.14 -16.39
N PHE A 21 -54.38 39.32 -15.78
CA PHE A 21 -53.13 40.06 -15.48
C PHE A 21 -52.40 39.59 -14.22
N PHE A 22 -53.09 39.08 -13.19
CA PHE A 22 -52.42 38.58 -11.97
C PHE A 22 -51.81 37.16 -12.11
N GLY A 23 -52.08 36.45 -13.20
CA GLY A 23 -51.56 35.10 -13.44
C GLY A 23 -50.23 35.02 -14.20
N GLN A 24 -49.73 36.13 -14.76
CA GLN A 24 -48.57 36.10 -15.67
C GLN A 24 -47.30 36.80 -15.15
N GLU A 25 -47.38 37.69 -14.15
CA GLU A 25 -46.20 38.47 -13.73
C GLU A 25 -45.20 37.72 -12.81
N ASN A 26 -45.57 36.59 -12.20
CA ASN A 26 -44.68 35.86 -11.29
C ASN A 26 -43.93 34.63 -11.87
N LEU A 27 -44.08 34.33 -13.16
CA LEU A 27 -43.61 33.04 -13.72
C LEU A 27 -42.38 33.08 -14.63
N LYS A 28 -41.78 34.25 -14.88
CA LYS A 28 -40.52 34.37 -15.63
C LYS A 28 -39.30 34.67 -14.75
N ILE A 29 -39.25 34.14 -13.53
CA ILE A 29 -38.02 34.19 -12.72
C ILE A 29 -37.05 33.14 -13.28
N ASN A 30 -36.28 33.54 -14.28
CA ASN A 30 -35.10 32.79 -14.72
C ASN A 30 -34.07 32.84 -13.59
N LYS A 31 -34.03 31.80 -12.75
CA LYS A 31 -32.99 31.65 -11.73
C LYS A 31 -31.67 31.33 -12.44
N ALA A 32 -30.71 32.23 -12.33
CA ALA A 32 -29.34 32.01 -12.79
C ALA A 32 -28.53 31.31 -11.70
N PHE A 33 -27.66 30.37 -12.08
CA PHE A 33 -26.78 29.65 -11.16
C PHE A 33 -25.32 29.85 -11.57
N SER A 34 -24.46 30.19 -10.60
CA SER A 34 -23.01 30.33 -10.80
C SER A 34 -22.28 29.02 -10.50
N GLN A 35 -21.03 28.88 -10.99
CA GLN A 35 -20.17 27.72 -10.68
C GLN A 35 -20.07 27.45 -9.16
N LYS A 36 -19.98 28.52 -8.35
CA LYS A 36 -19.92 28.39 -6.88
C LYS A 36 -21.13 27.66 -6.30
N ILE A 37 -22.31 27.80 -6.90
CA ILE A 37 -23.50 27.06 -6.47
C ILE A 37 -23.37 25.59 -6.87
N PHE A 38 -22.91 25.28 -8.08
CA PHE A 38 -22.63 23.90 -8.49
C PHE A 38 -21.64 23.21 -7.55
N ASP A 39 -20.56 23.88 -7.18
CA ASP A 39 -19.54 23.33 -6.28
C ASP A 39 -20.11 22.91 -4.91
N ASN A 40 -21.16 23.58 -4.43
CA ASN A 40 -21.85 23.22 -3.18
C ASN A 40 -22.67 21.92 -3.31
N TYR A 41 -23.09 21.57 -4.52
CA TYR A 41 -23.84 20.35 -4.83
C TYR A 41 -22.99 19.29 -5.56
N ARG A 42 -21.68 19.49 -5.65
CA ARG A 42 -20.74 18.51 -6.18
C ARG A 42 -20.66 17.29 -5.26
N ILE A 43 -20.96 16.13 -5.81
CA ILE A 43 -20.86 14.81 -5.18
C ILE A 43 -19.40 14.35 -5.32
N ASP A 44 -18.71 14.28 -4.18
CA ASP A 44 -17.34 13.81 -3.96
C ASP A 44 -16.45 13.61 -5.22
N SER A 45 -15.51 14.54 -5.41
CA SER A 45 -14.49 14.41 -6.45
C SER A 45 -13.47 13.31 -6.11
N ASN A 46 -12.94 12.66 -7.14
CA ASN A 46 -11.90 11.63 -7.04
C ASN A 46 -12.36 10.28 -6.44
N ILE A 47 -13.63 9.90 -6.66
CA ILE A 47 -14.13 8.58 -6.26
C ILE A 47 -14.40 7.70 -7.48
N TYR A 48 -15.22 8.18 -8.40
CA TYR A 48 -15.79 7.36 -9.44
C TYR A 48 -15.02 7.47 -10.76
N GLU A 49 -14.78 6.34 -11.41
CA GLU A 49 -14.31 6.24 -12.79
C GLU A 49 -15.48 6.02 -13.75
N PHE A 50 -15.41 6.63 -14.93
CA PHE A 50 -16.42 6.45 -15.98
C PHE A 50 -16.18 5.19 -16.83
N TRP A 51 -17.11 4.24 -16.77
CA TRP A 51 -17.09 2.97 -17.51
C TRP A 51 -18.28 2.91 -18.47
N TRP A 52 -18.02 2.81 -19.78
CA TRP A 52 -19.08 2.72 -20.78
C TRP A 52 -18.69 1.91 -22.03
N SER A 53 -19.53 0.96 -22.42
CA SER A 53 -19.26 -0.03 -23.49
C SER A 53 -19.29 0.53 -24.91
N ARG A 54 -19.85 1.74 -25.12
CA ARG A 54 -19.87 2.40 -26.45
C ARG A 54 -18.50 2.92 -26.88
N GLY A 55 -17.52 2.97 -25.98
CA GLY A 55 -16.12 3.18 -26.33
C GLY A 55 -15.43 1.84 -26.62
N SER A 56 -14.44 1.84 -27.51
CA SER A 56 -13.54 0.70 -27.81
C SER A 56 -12.66 0.24 -26.62
N TYR A 57 -13.07 0.57 -25.39
CA TYR A 57 -12.46 0.09 -24.17
C TYR A 57 -12.76 -1.40 -24.01
N ASN A 58 -11.70 -2.20 -24.08
CA ASN A 58 -11.76 -3.67 -24.01
C ASN A 58 -12.13 -4.21 -22.62
N TRP A 59 -12.53 -3.32 -21.71
CA TRP A 59 -12.88 -3.64 -20.33
C TRP A 59 -14.29 -4.22 -20.20
N PHE A 60 -15.12 -4.23 -21.26
CA PHE A 60 -16.55 -4.51 -21.12
C PHE A 60 -17.05 -5.72 -21.91
N ILE A 61 -18.05 -6.40 -21.37
CA ILE A 61 -18.81 -7.44 -22.06
C ILE A 61 -19.73 -6.73 -23.07
N SER A 62 -19.73 -7.19 -24.32
CA SER A 62 -20.65 -6.71 -25.35
C SER A 62 -22.09 -6.87 -24.88
N GLY A 63 -22.84 -5.76 -24.77
CA GLY A 63 -24.28 -5.79 -24.48
C GLY A 63 -24.74 -4.87 -23.34
N ASP A 64 -23.84 -4.42 -22.46
CA ASP A 64 -24.22 -3.53 -21.37
C ASP A 64 -24.22 -2.06 -21.85
N THR A 65 -25.39 -1.48 -22.08
CA THR A 65 -25.52 -0.18 -22.78
C THR A 65 -25.48 1.03 -21.85
N LEU A 66 -25.58 0.82 -20.53
CA LEU A 66 -25.71 1.91 -19.57
C LEU A 66 -24.34 2.48 -19.16
N PRO A 67 -24.20 3.81 -19.08
CA PRO A 67 -23.02 4.43 -18.49
C PRO A 67 -22.96 4.10 -16.99
N THR A 68 -21.79 3.66 -16.54
CA THR A 68 -21.57 3.19 -15.17
C THR A 68 -20.40 3.95 -14.54
N PHE A 69 -20.50 4.22 -13.25
CA PHE A 69 -19.59 5.05 -12.49
C PHE A 69 -19.06 4.24 -11.30
N VAL A 70 -17.80 3.83 -11.35
CA VAL A 70 -17.24 2.78 -10.48
C VAL A 70 -16.31 3.34 -9.43
N ASP A 71 -16.50 2.98 -8.15
CA ASP A 71 -15.59 3.33 -7.07
C ASP A 71 -14.36 2.42 -7.10
N VAL A 72 -13.28 2.93 -7.70
CA VAL A 72 -12.04 2.17 -7.90
C VAL A 72 -11.09 2.18 -6.71
N ARG A 73 -11.44 2.83 -5.58
CA ARG A 73 -10.57 2.84 -4.37
C ARG A 73 -10.35 1.45 -3.78
N GLN A 74 -11.28 0.54 -4.04
CA GLN A 74 -11.21 -0.84 -3.59
C GLN A 74 -10.43 -1.78 -4.52
N TYR A 75 -10.13 -1.34 -5.74
CA TYR A 75 -9.40 -2.12 -6.74
C TYR A 75 -7.98 -2.47 -6.26
N LYS A 76 -7.59 -3.75 -6.40
CA LYS A 76 -6.31 -4.27 -5.89
C LYS A 76 -5.26 -4.48 -6.98
N GLY A 77 -5.66 -4.52 -8.24
CA GLY A 77 -4.80 -4.93 -9.35
C GLY A 77 -4.85 -6.43 -9.62
N VAL A 78 -4.71 -6.81 -10.89
CA VAL A 78 -4.92 -8.17 -11.42
C VAL A 78 -4.08 -9.21 -10.69
N LEU A 79 -2.78 -8.93 -10.52
CA LEU A 79 -1.87 -9.87 -9.85
C LEU A 79 -2.22 -10.07 -8.38
N ASN A 80 -2.76 -9.04 -7.72
CA ASN A 80 -3.15 -9.11 -6.31
C ASN A 80 -4.46 -9.88 -6.10
N TYR A 81 -5.24 -10.10 -7.17
CA TYR A 81 -6.37 -11.04 -7.15
C TYR A 81 -5.94 -12.50 -7.32
N GLY A 82 -4.64 -12.79 -7.44
CA GLY A 82 -4.13 -14.14 -7.63
C GLY A 82 -4.15 -14.62 -9.07
N VAL A 83 -4.23 -13.67 -10.03
CA VAL A 83 -3.97 -13.95 -11.44
C VAL A 83 -2.46 -14.02 -11.66
N ALA A 84 -2.02 -15.03 -12.38
CA ALA A 84 -0.65 -15.19 -12.83
C ALA A 84 -0.63 -15.40 -14.34
N PHE A 85 0.51 -15.13 -14.93
CA PHE A 85 0.74 -15.24 -16.35
C PHE A 85 1.97 -16.10 -16.59
N SER A 86 1.94 -16.97 -17.60
CA SER A 86 3.10 -17.72 -18.07
C SER A 86 3.22 -17.56 -19.57
N SER A 87 4.44 -17.43 -20.06
CA SER A 87 4.70 -17.39 -21.48
C SER A 87 4.48 -18.78 -22.06
N THR A 88 3.70 -18.90 -23.13
CA THR A 88 3.49 -20.18 -23.83
C THR A 88 4.61 -20.50 -24.81
N ASN A 89 5.30 -19.47 -25.32
CA ASN A 89 6.40 -19.59 -26.28
C ASN A 89 7.79 -19.47 -25.64
N GLY A 90 7.85 -19.34 -24.31
CA GLY A 90 9.09 -19.22 -23.55
C GLY A 90 9.76 -17.85 -23.58
N GLN A 91 9.23 -16.88 -24.33
CA GLN A 91 9.70 -15.48 -24.33
C GLN A 91 9.31 -14.76 -23.04
N ASN A 92 10.19 -13.90 -22.54
CA ASN A 92 9.83 -12.98 -21.46
C ASN A 92 8.86 -11.93 -21.99
N PHE A 93 7.79 -11.66 -21.26
CA PHE A 93 6.90 -10.52 -21.52
C PHE A 93 6.75 -9.70 -20.25
N HIS A 94 6.53 -8.40 -20.42
CA HIS A 94 6.27 -7.49 -19.32
C HIS A 94 4.77 -7.26 -19.20
N PHE A 95 4.17 -7.79 -18.12
CA PHE A 95 2.85 -7.34 -17.69
C PHE A 95 3.02 -6.05 -16.89
N ILE A 96 2.50 -4.94 -17.42
CA ILE A 96 2.47 -3.65 -16.73
C ILE A 96 1.02 -3.25 -16.57
N GLU A 97 0.55 -3.29 -15.33
CA GLU A 97 -0.71 -2.66 -14.94
C GLU A 97 -0.39 -1.29 -14.35
N ASN A 98 -0.41 -0.26 -15.20
CA ASN A 98 -0.35 1.12 -14.76
C ASN A 98 -1.75 1.71 -14.84
N PHE A 99 -2.39 1.83 -13.67
CA PHE A 99 -3.71 2.42 -13.55
C PHE A 99 -3.59 3.78 -12.87
N SER A 100 -3.68 4.83 -13.69
CA SER A 100 -3.56 6.23 -13.29
C SER A 100 -4.83 6.97 -13.67
N MET A 101 -5.34 7.79 -12.75
CA MET A 101 -6.59 8.53 -12.93
C MET A 101 -6.33 10.03 -13.05
N TYR A 102 -6.81 10.64 -14.13
CA TYR A 102 -6.72 12.09 -14.34
C TYR A 102 -7.93 12.81 -13.73
N LYS A 103 -7.77 14.10 -13.45
CA LYS A 103 -8.86 14.97 -12.95
C LYS A 103 -9.44 15.80 -14.09
N LEU A 104 -10.77 15.94 -14.10
CA LEU A 104 -11.48 16.89 -14.96
C LEU A 104 -11.73 18.18 -14.18
N ASN A 105 -11.60 19.31 -14.85
CA ASN A 105 -11.92 20.63 -14.31
C ASN A 105 -13.09 21.21 -15.10
N VAL A 106 -14.28 21.13 -14.53
CA VAL A 106 -15.51 21.63 -15.15
C VAL A 106 -15.76 23.07 -14.70
N ASN A 107 -15.93 23.98 -15.66
CA ASN A 107 -16.27 25.38 -15.43
C ASN A 107 -17.59 25.72 -16.13
N ILE A 108 -18.65 25.90 -15.35
CA ILE A 108 -20.00 26.25 -15.78
C ILE A 108 -20.15 27.77 -15.76
N THR A 109 -20.23 28.37 -16.94
CA THR A 109 -20.31 29.83 -17.10
C THR A 109 -21.75 30.31 -17.06
N HIS A 110 -22.69 29.52 -17.58
CA HIS A 110 -24.10 29.88 -17.61
C HIS A 110 -24.99 28.68 -17.28
N CYS A 111 -25.96 28.90 -16.40
CA CYS A 111 -27.03 27.95 -16.15
C CYS A 111 -28.34 28.71 -15.93
N LYS A 112 -29.33 28.45 -16.79
CA LYS A 112 -30.68 29.03 -16.74
C LYS A 112 -31.70 27.93 -16.62
N LEU A 113 -32.58 28.03 -15.64
CA LEU A 113 -33.70 27.11 -15.47
C LEU A 113 -35.02 27.81 -15.80
N ASN A 114 -35.79 27.21 -16.70
CA ASN A 114 -37.20 27.51 -16.83
C ASN A 114 -37.98 26.57 -15.89
N LYS A 115 -38.62 27.15 -14.86
CA LYS A 115 -39.38 26.38 -13.87
C LYS A 115 -40.65 25.77 -14.44
N LYS A 116 -41.24 26.37 -15.49
CA LYS A 116 -42.54 25.95 -16.04
C LYS A 116 -42.46 24.58 -16.70
N ASP A 117 -41.39 24.33 -17.43
CA ASP A 117 -41.15 23.10 -18.19
C ASP A 117 -40.07 22.21 -17.54
N SER A 118 -39.47 22.69 -16.44
CA SER A 118 -38.34 22.06 -15.76
C SER A 118 -37.13 21.89 -16.68
N ILE A 119 -36.94 22.75 -17.67
CA ILE A 119 -35.82 22.68 -18.60
C ILE A 119 -34.68 23.59 -18.15
N ALA A 120 -33.49 23.02 -18.00
CA ALA A 120 -32.26 23.78 -17.78
C ALA A 120 -31.42 23.86 -19.05
N THR A 121 -30.87 25.04 -19.31
CA THR A 121 -29.84 25.28 -20.32
C THR A 121 -28.52 25.58 -19.61
N ILE A 122 -27.49 24.79 -19.89
CA ILE A 122 -26.20 24.84 -19.20
C ILE A 122 -25.08 24.97 -20.24
N GLU A 123 -24.17 25.91 -20.01
CA GLU A 123 -23.04 26.21 -20.87
C GLU A 123 -21.77 26.31 -20.04
N GLY A 124 -20.65 25.87 -20.62
CA GLY A 124 -19.38 25.89 -19.94
C GLY A 124 -18.24 25.30 -20.76
N ALA A 125 -17.13 25.08 -20.07
CA ALA A 125 -15.92 24.47 -20.63
C ALA A 125 -15.33 23.45 -19.65
N ILE A 126 -14.63 22.45 -20.20
CA ILE A 126 -13.94 21.43 -19.42
C ILE A 126 -12.47 21.42 -19.81
N THR A 127 -11.60 21.56 -18.82
CA THR A 127 -10.15 21.38 -18.95
C THR A 127 -9.69 20.17 -18.13
N GLY A 128 -8.41 19.78 -18.23
CA GLY A 128 -7.90 18.56 -17.58
C GLY A 128 -8.22 17.27 -18.35
N GLY A 129 -8.05 16.13 -17.69
CA GLY A 129 -7.93 14.81 -18.33
C GLY A 129 -6.52 14.57 -18.90
N TRP A 130 -6.35 13.56 -19.75
CA TRP A 130 -5.07 13.34 -20.44
C TRP A 130 -4.70 14.52 -21.35
N SER A 131 -3.45 14.96 -21.27
CA SER A 131 -2.92 16.08 -22.06
C SER A 131 -2.39 15.59 -23.42
N GLY A 132 -3.03 15.99 -24.51
CA GLY A 132 -2.31 16.45 -25.70
C GLY A 132 -1.45 15.48 -26.53
N ARG A 133 -1.64 14.16 -26.47
CA ARG A 133 -1.24 13.31 -27.61
C ARG A 133 -2.46 12.56 -28.08
N ASN A 134 -2.84 12.78 -29.34
CA ASN A 134 -3.80 11.96 -30.05
C ASN A 134 -3.37 10.50 -29.91
N TRP A 135 -3.95 9.77 -28.95
CA TRP A 135 -4.08 8.33 -29.11
C TRP A 135 -4.85 8.16 -30.41
N SER A 136 -4.15 7.73 -31.45
CA SER A 136 -4.70 7.63 -32.80
C SER A 136 -6.05 6.91 -32.76
N GLY A 137 -7.12 7.63 -33.09
CA GLY A 137 -8.48 7.10 -33.16
C GLY A 137 -9.35 7.23 -31.91
N VAL A 138 -8.91 7.82 -30.80
CA VAL A 138 -9.78 8.07 -29.62
C VAL A 138 -10.28 9.51 -29.60
N GLN A 139 -11.60 9.69 -29.77
CA GLN A 139 -12.25 11.00 -29.65
C GLN A 139 -12.05 11.57 -28.24
N ASN A 140 -11.39 12.71 -28.11
CA ASN A 140 -11.12 13.39 -26.85
C ASN A 140 -12.32 14.23 -26.33
N ASN A 141 -13.55 13.71 -26.46
CA ASN A 141 -14.75 14.39 -25.97
C ASN A 141 -15.12 13.86 -24.60
N VAL A 142 -15.62 14.74 -23.74
CA VAL A 142 -16.19 14.35 -22.44
C VAL A 142 -17.67 14.04 -22.65
N ASP A 143 -18.11 12.89 -22.16
CA ASP A 143 -19.51 12.50 -22.17
C ASP A 143 -20.23 13.20 -21.02
N ILE A 144 -21.38 13.80 -21.31
CA ILE A 144 -22.19 14.55 -20.34
C ILE A 144 -23.55 13.89 -20.22
N PHE A 145 -23.95 13.56 -18.99
CA PHE A 145 -25.20 12.91 -18.68
C PHE A 145 -26.04 13.77 -17.75
N ILE A 146 -27.33 13.89 -18.04
CA ILE A 146 -28.33 14.39 -17.10
C ILE A 146 -29.40 13.32 -16.94
N GLY A 147 -29.56 12.77 -15.74
CA GLY A 147 -30.48 11.66 -15.48
C GLY A 147 -30.53 11.27 -14.01
N ARG A 148 -31.06 10.09 -13.69
CA ARG A 148 -31.25 9.63 -12.31
C ARG A 148 -30.26 8.54 -11.94
N ARG A 149 -29.78 8.56 -10.68
CA ARG A 149 -28.84 7.57 -10.13
C ARG A 149 -29.56 6.28 -9.75
N LYS A 150 -28.97 5.14 -10.11
CA LYS A 150 -29.31 3.82 -9.57
C LYS A 150 -28.04 3.16 -9.07
N ASP A 151 -27.95 2.92 -7.77
CA ASP A 151 -26.81 2.21 -7.19
C ASP A 151 -26.75 0.76 -7.68
N THR A 152 -25.55 0.33 -8.02
CA THR A 152 -25.26 -0.98 -8.60
C THR A 152 -23.93 -1.52 -8.06
N ALA A 153 -23.49 -2.65 -8.60
CA ALA A 153 -22.17 -3.17 -8.35
C ALA A 153 -21.57 -3.62 -9.68
N THR A 154 -20.28 -3.34 -9.88
CA THR A 154 -19.59 -3.66 -11.12
C THR A 154 -18.60 -4.80 -10.89
N LEU A 155 -18.74 -5.85 -11.70
CA LEU A 155 -17.84 -7.00 -11.67
C LEU A 155 -16.53 -6.65 -12.37
N VAL A 156 -15.42 -6.84 -11.69
CA VAL A 156 -14.06 -6.80 -12.25
C VAL A 156 -13.75 -8.15 -12.84
N ARG A 157 -13.32 -8.22 -14.11
CA ARG A 157 -13.10 -9.50 -14.80
C ARG A 157 -11.69 -9.61 -15.37
N ALA A 158 -11.15 -10.83 -15.40
CA ALA A 158 -9.77 -11.06 -15.84
C ALA A 158 -9.52 -10.65 -17.31
N LYS A 159 -10.49 -10.90 -18.20
CA LYS A 159 -10.43 -10.56 -19.64
C LYS A 159 -10.02 -9.11 -19.94
N GLN A 160 -10.26 -8.19 -19.00
CA GLN A 160 -10.00 -6.76 -19.18
C GLN A 160 -8.51 -6.44 -19.39
N PHE A 161 -7.61 -7.35 -18.99
CA PHE A 161 -6.17 -7.10 -18.88
C PHE A 161 -5.31 -7.98 -19.79
N ILE A 162 -5.92 -8.90 -20.54
CA ILE A 162 -5.19 -10.00 -21.18
C ILE A 162 -5.60 -10.07 -22.65
N LYS A 163 -4.68 -9.69 -23.53
CA LYS A 163 -4.89 -9.69 -24.99
C LYS A 163 -3.95 -10.61 -25.76
N SER A 164 -2.98 -11.25 -25.11
CA SER A 164 -1.94 -11.98 -25.81
C SER A 164 -2.31 -13.45 -26.04
N LYS A 165 -2.10 -13.91 -27.28
CA LYS A 165 -2.21 -15.32 -27.67
C LYS A 165 -1.04 -16.16 -27.12
N ASP A 166 0.03 -15.47 -26.71
CA ASP A 166 1.31 -16.06 -26.29
C ASP A 166 1.45 -16.16 -24.77
N VAL A 167 0.34 -15.98 -24.03
CA VAL A 167 0.35 -15.95 -22.56
C VAL A 167 -0.75 -16.85 -22.01
N ALA A 168 -0.35 -17.90 -21.31
CA ALA A 168 -1.23 -18.71 -20.49
C ALA A 168 -1.56 -17.96 -19.20
N VAL A 169 -2.83 -17.97 -18.82
CA VAL A 169 -3.33 -17.25 -17.66
C VAL A 169 -3.75 -18.25 -16.60
N PHE A 170 -3.31 -18.03 -15.38
CA PHE A 170 -3.64 -18.85 -14.23
C PHE A 170 -4.39 -18.02 -13.21
N TYR A 171 -5.41 -18.59 -12.58
CA TYR A 171 -6.09 -17.97 -11.44
C TYR A 171 -6.18 -18.99 -10.33
N LYS A 172 -5.63 -18.64 -9.17
CA LYS A 172 -5.51 -19.55 -8.01
C LYS A 172 -4.86 -20.89 -8.42
N GLY A 173 -3.83 -20.83 -9.27
CA GLY A 173 -3.04 -21.98 -9.70
C GLY A 173 -3.66 -22.82 -10.83
N LYS A 174 -4.87 -22.52 -11.31
CA LYS A 174 -5.50 -23.23 -12.43
C LYS A 174 -5.40 -22.41 -13.70
N GLU A 175 -5.00 -23.04 -14.80
CA GLU A 175 -5.00 -22.41 -16.12
C GLU A 175 -6.44 -22.10 -16.55
N ILE A 176 -6.62 -20.97 -17.22
CA ILE A 176 -7.90 -20.42 -17.63
C ILE A 176 -7.90 -20.30 -19.13
N ILE A 177 -8.84 -20.98 -19.79
CA ILE A 177 -9.03 -20.89 -21.23
C ILE A 177 -10.00 -19.74 -21.58
N ASP A 178 -11.07 -19.56 -20.80
CA ASP A 178 -12.02 -18.45 -20.98
C ASP A 178 -11.90 -17.40 -19.87
N HIS A 179 -11.09 -16.37 -20.13
CA HIS A 179 -10.89 -15.26 -19.19
C HIS A 179 -12.15 -14.40 -18.96
N LYS A 180 -13.21 -14.53 -19.78
CA LYS A 180 -14.45 -13.73 -19.64
C LYS A 180 -15.28 -14.14 -18.43
N SER A 181 -15.25 -15.43 -18.10
CA SER A 181 -16.06 -16.02 -17.03
C SER A 181 -15.59 -15.61 -15.63
N ILE A 182 -14.32 -15.23 -15.47
CA ILE A 182 -13.71 -15.03 -14.16
C ILE A 182 -13.97 -13.65 -13.61
N VAL A 183 -14.69 -13.63 -12.50
CA VAL A 183 -14.89 -12.47 -11.64
C VAL A 183 -13.75 -12.41 -10.63
N LEU A 184 -12.95 -11.35 -10.70
CA LEU A 184 -11.84 -11.09 -9.78
C LEU A 184 -12.30 -10.36 -8.52
N ASP A 185 -13.24 -9.44 -8.68
CA ASP A 185 -13.79 -8.63 -7.60
C ASP A 185 -15.17 -8.05 -7.97
N THR A 186 -15.84 -7.45 -6.99
CA THR A 186 -17.08 -6.68 -7.17
C THR A 186 -16.90 -5.31 -6.53
N LEU A 187 -16.91 -4.26 -7.33
CA LEU A 187 -16.70 -2.88 -6.88
C LEU A 187 -18.05 -2.16 -6.73
N PRO A 188 -18.22 -1.31 -5.70
CA PRO A 188 -19.37 -0.42 -5.62
C PRO A 188 -19.45 0.49 -6.84
N SER A 189 -20.63 0.66 -7.40
CA SER A 189 -20.84 1.53 -8.56
C SER A 189 -22.26 2.08 -8.59
N PHE A 190 -22.53 2.93 -9.57
CA PHE A 190 -23.90 3.29 -9.91
C PHE A 190 -24.02 3.52 -11.43
N SER A 191 -25.22 3.36 -11.97
CA SER A 191 -25.53 3.69 -13.36
C SER A 191 -26.51 4.86 -13.41
N ILE A 192 -26.57 5.54 -14.56
CA ILE A 192 -27.58 6.57 -14.81
C ILE A 192 -28.70 6.02 -15.70
N TYR A 193 -29.96 6.33 -15.37
CA TYR A 193 -31.13 5.95 -16.14
C TYR A 193 -32.00 7.18 -16.44
N ASP A 194 -32.96 7.04 -17.36
CA ASP A 194 -33.79 8.14 -17.88
C ASP A 194 -32.96 9.36 -18.29
N TYR A 195 -31.79 9.12 -18.89
CA TYR A 195 -30.80 10.16 -19.08
C TYR A 195 -30.84 10.78 -20.48
N THR A 196 -30.48 12.06 -20.55
CA THR A 196 -30.06 12.69 -21.81
C THR A 196 -28.53 12.69 -21.88
N HIS A 197 -27.98 12.40 -23.06
CA HIS A 197 -26.55 12.32 -23.29
C HIS A 197 -26.09 13.36 -24.30
N TYR A 198 -24.99 14.02 -23.98
CA TYR A 198 -24.32 15.00 -24.82
C TYR A 198 -22.82 14.70 -24.86
N LYS A 199 -22.14 15.33 -25.80
CA LYS A 199 -20.67 15.35 -25.87
C LYS A 199 -20.20 16.79 -25.93
N THR A 200 -19.04 17.05 -25.34
CA THR A 200 -18.33 18.32 -25.57
C THR A 200 -17.84 18.43 -27.00
N ASN A 201 -17.47 19.65 -27.39
CA ASN A 201 -16.59 19.87 -28.53
C ASN A 201 -15.20 19.25 -28.29
N HIS A 202 -14.47 19.01 -29.37
CA HIS A 202 -13.08 18.56 -29.33
C HIS A 202 -12.15 19.71 -28.96
N GLY A 203 -11.09 19.43 -28.20
CA GLY A 203 -10.04 20.41 -27.88
C GLY A 203 -9.38 20.20 -26.53
N ASN A 204 -8.41 21.07 -26.19
CA ASN A 204 -7.81 21.14 -24.85
C ASN A 204 -8.77 21.80 -23.84
N GLU A 205 -9.53 22.78 -24.31
CA GLU A 205 -10.66 23.36 -23.61
C GLU A 205 -11.94 22.92 -24.32
N ARG A 206 -12.66 21.98 -23.70
CA ARG A 206 -13.80 21.29 -24.31
C ARG A 206 -15.09 22.01 -23.95
N THR A 207 -15.57 22.89 -24.83
CA THR A 207 -16.80 23.66 -24.59
C THR A 207 -18.05 22.81 -24.76
N PHE A 208 -19.12 23.16 -24.04
CA PHE A 208 -20.42 22.50 -24.15
C PHE A 208 -21.59 23.46 -23.97
N LYS A 209 -22.71 23.11 -24.59
CA LYS A 209 -24.02 23.75 -24.41
C LYS A 209 -25.09 22.66 -24.45
N ILE A 210 -25.77 22.45 -23.34
CA ILE A 210 -26.73 21.36 -23.15
C ILE A 210 -28.08 21.89 -22.68
N LYS A 211 -29.16 21.20 -23.05
CA LYS A 211 -30.53 21.57 -22.69
C LYS A 211 -31.35 20.33 -22.35
N SER A 212 -31.65 20.10 -21.08
CA SER A 212 -32.33 18.90 -20.60
C SER A 212 -33.38 19.21 -19.54
N LYS A 213 -34.32 18.27 -19.36
CA LYS A 213 -35.35 18.31 -18.31
C LYS A 213 -34.74 17.84 -16.99
N ILE A 214 -35.01 18.58 -15.92
CA ILE A 214 -34.43 18.35 -14.58
C ILE A 214 -35.55 18.18 -13.56
N ASP A 215 -35.47 17.12 -12.77
CA ASP A 215 -36.30 16.91 -11.58
C ASP A 215 -35.43 16.90 -10.31
N LYS A 216 -36.07 16.74 -9.14
CA LYS A 216 -35.42 16.75 -7.83
C LYS A 216 -34.35 15.67 -7.64
N ASN A 217 -34.34 14.62 -8.47
CA ASN A 217 -33.42 13.48 -8.40
C ASN A 217 -32.40 13.48 -9.55
N SER A 218 -32.38 14.51 -10.39
CA SER A 218 -31.44 14.60 -11.51
C SER A 218 -30.01 14.85 -11.04
N LEU A 219 -29.07 14.11 -11.62
CA LEU A 219 -27.63 14.34 -11.55
C LEU A 219 -27.13 14.88 -12.88
N LEU A 220 -26.16 15.79 -12.82
CA LEU A 220 -25.34 16.20 -13.95
C LEU A 220 -23.96 15.55 -13.80
N ILE A 221 -23.55 14.74 -14.77
CA ILE A 221 -22.31 13.96 -14.71
C ILE A 221 -21.45 14.22 -15.93
N PHE A 222 -20.15 14.44 -15.71
CA PHE A 222 -19.13 14.54 -16.74
C PHE A 222 -18.18 13.35 -16.62
N GLY A 223 -18.16 12.50 -17.64
CA GLY A 223 -17.38 11.28 -17.70
C GLY A 223 -16.39 11.29 -18.86
N LEU A 224 -15.15 10.90 -18.56
CA LEU A 224 -14.12 10.59 -19.54
C LEU A 224 -13.41 9.33 -19.05
N GLY A 225 -13.07 8.40 -19.95
CA GLY A 225 -12.30 7.20 -19.57
C GLY A 225 -11.02 7.59 -18.83
N SER A 226 -10.50 6.73 -17.94
CA SER A 226 -9.30 6.98 -17.12
C SER A 226 -9.27 8.33 -16.39
N CYS A 227 -10.43 8.95 -16.17
CA CYS A 227 -10.57 10.19 -15.44
C CYS A 227 -11.60 10.02 -14.34
N TYR A 228 -11.38 10.71 -13.23
CA TYR A 228 -12.41 10.83 -12.22
C TYR A 228 -13.59 11.63 -12.78
N THR A 229 -14.79 11.11 -12.55
CA THR A 229 -16.00 11.75 -13.01
C THR A 229 -16.36 12.94 -12.13
N GLU A 230 -16.88 13.99 -12.76
CA GLU A 230 -17.43 15.14 -12.05
C GLU A 230 -18.94 15.01 -11.97
N ILE A 231 -19.47 14.96 -10.74
CA ILE A 231 -20.89 14.69 -10.48
C ILE A 231 -21.48 15.84 -9.67
N TYR A 232 -22.61 16.36 -10.11
CA TYR A 232 -23.36 17.42 -9.44
C TYR A 232 -24.81 16.99 -9.19
N ASP A 233 -25.30 17.18 -7.97
CA ASP A 233 -26.71 16.97 -7.61
C ASP A 233 -27.56 18.17 -8.08
N ILE A 234 -27.73 18.26 -9.40
CA ILE A 234 -28.38 19.40 -10.05
C ILE A 234 -29.87 19.50 -9.70
N GLY A 235 -30.52 18.37 -9.44
CA GLY A 235 -31.90 18.31 -8.97
C GLY A 235 -32.03 18.96 -7.60
N LYS A 236 -31.23 18.54 -6.63
CA LYS A 236 -31.24 19.17 -5.31
C LYS A 236 -30.86 20.65 -5.39
N MET A 237 -29.89 21.01 -6.23
CA MET A 237 -29.48 22.41 -6.43
C MET A 237 -30.62 23.30 -6.92
N VAL A 238 -31.35 22.85 -7.94
CA VAL A 238 -32.42 23.61 -8.57
C VAL A 238 -33.65 23.74 -7.67
N TYR A 239 -34.01 22.64 -6.99
CA TYR A 239 -35.24 22.54 -6.19
C TYR A 239 -35.02 22.84 -4.69
N ALA A 240 -33.81 23.21 -4.27
CA ALA A 240 -33.56 23.65 -2.90
C ALA A 240 -34.36 24.92 -2.56
N LYS A 241 -35.03 24.89 -1.40
CA LYS A 241 -35.74 26.05 -0.84
C LYS A 241 -34.78 27.19 -0.53
N ASP A 242 -33.65 26.85 0.12
CA ASP A 242 -32.58 27.78 0.48
C ASP A 242 -31.25 27.36 -0.15
N ILE A 243 -30.45 28.34 -0.58
CA ILE A 243 -29.10 28.05 -1.08
C ILE A 243 -28.23 27.69 0.11
N VAL A 244 -27.82 26.42 0.20
CA VAL A 244 -26.94 25.93 1.25
C VAL A 244 -25.63 26.74 1.24
N THR A 245 -25.33 27.40 2.35
CA THR A 245 -24.07 28.13 2.56
C THR A 245 -22.90 27.14 2.58
N PRO A 246 -21.78 27.46 1.90
CA PRO A 246 -20.68 26.52 1.73
C PRO A 246 -20.05 26.13 3.08
N LYS A 247 -19.88 24.82 3.32
CA LYS A 247 -18.90 24.35 4.31
C LYS A 247 -17.50 24.62 3.75
N LYS A 248 -16.59 25.22 4.53
CA LYS A 248 -15.18 25.45 4.15
C LYS A 248 -14.56 24.13 3.67
N ARG A 249 -14.41 23.96 2.35
CA ARG A 249 -13.69 22.81 1.76
C ARG A 249 -12.20 23.16 1.68
N ARG A 250 -11.36 22.16 1.96
CA ARG A 250 -9.90 22.23 1.84
C ARG A 250 -9.54 22.48 0.36
N LYS A 251 -8.65 23.42 0.06
CA LYS A 251 -8.17 23.66 -1.32
C LYS A 251 -7.62 22.35 -1.90
N GLN A 252 -8.11 21.97 -3.07
CA GLN A 252 -7.64 20.79 -3.79
C GLN A 252 -6.24 21.12 -4.35
N LYS A 253 -5.20 20.43 -3.86
CA LYS A 253 -3.81 20.55 -4.36
C LYS A 253 -3.56 19.47 -5.42
N ASP A 254 -2.88 19.90 -6.48
CA ASP A 254 -2.30 19.19 -7.63
C ASP A 254 -3.19 18.43 -8.63
N LEU A 255 -2.84 18.69 -9.91
CA LEU A 255 -3.35 18.09 -11.15
C LEU A 255 -2.62 16.79 -11.52
N THR A 256 -1.70 16.32 -10.68
CA THR A 256 -0.98 15.07 -10.90
C THR A 256 -1.96 13.89 -10.78
N PRO A 257 -1.84 12.87 -11.65
CA PRO A 257 -2.70 11.70 -11.60
C PRO A 257 -2.51 10.94 -10.28
N ASP A 258 -3.61 10.49 -9.69
CA ASP A 258 -3.54 9.61 -8.52
C ASP A 258 -3.12 8.22 -9.00
N VAL A 259 -1.96 7.75 -8.52
CA VAL A 259 -1.44 6.44 -8.89
C VAL A 259 -2.11 5.37 -8.04
N ILE A 260 -2.91 4.51 -8.67
CA ILE A 260 -3.69 3.48 -7.97
C ILE A 260 -2.85 2.18 -7.84
N ILE A 261 -1.95 1.90 -8.80
CA ILE A 261 -1.05 0.72 -8.80
C ILE A 261 0.32 1.11 -9.39
N ARG A 262 1.43 0.66 -8.79
CA ARG A 262 2.80 0.80 -9.35
C ARG A 262 3.45 -0.57 -9.60
N ASN A 263 3.89 -0.81 -10.85
CA ASN A 263 4.86 -1.83 -11.27
C ASN A 263 4.63 -3.25 -10.75
N ASN A 264 3.50 -3.85 -11.16
CA ASN A 264 3.21 -5.27 -10.96
C ASN A 264 4.04 -6.15 -11.93
N VAL A 265 5.37 -6.20 -11.77
CA VAL A 265 6.28 -6.88 -12.70
C VAL A 265 6.39 -8.39 -12.40
N GLN A 266 6.21 -9.22 -13.42
CA GLN A 266 6.36 -10.67 -13.34
C GLN A 266 7.79 -11.12 -12.96
N GLU A 267 7.90 -12.28 -12.31
CA GLU A 267 9.17 -12.94 -12.02
C GLU A 267 9.82 -13.40 -13.34
N SER A 268 11.05 -12.95 -13.61
CA SER A 268 11.92 -13.57 -14.61
C SER A 268 12.19 -15.03 -14.23
N LYS A 269 12.39 -15.89 -15.24
CA LYS A 269 12.86 -17.27 -15.05
C LYS A 269 14.07 -17.25 -14.12
N LYS A 270 14.01 -18.06 -13.06
CA LYS A 270 15.11 -18.22 -12.10
C LYS A 270 16.38 -18.63 -12.86
N GLU A 271 17.43 -17.85 -12.71
CA GLU A 271 18.79 -18.34 -12.94
C GLU A 271 19.05 -19.46 -11.94
N ASN A 272 19.40 -20.64 -12.47
CA ASN A 272 19.75 -21.81 -11.67
C ASN A 272 21.13 -21.60 -11.07
N PHE A 273 21.20 -20.89 -9.95
CA PHE A 273 22.35 -21.01 -9.06
C PHE A 273 22.22 -22.33 -8.30
N LEU A 274 23.24 -23.18 -8.42
CA LEU A 274 23.47 -24.33 -7.56
C LEU A 274 23.43 -23.85 -6.10
N THR A 275 22.28 -24.04 -5.46
CA THR A 275 22.08 -23.68 -4.06
C THR A 275 22.26 -24.94 -3.23
N LYS A 276 23.12 -24.86 -2.21
CA LYS A 276 23.16 -25.84 -1.12
C LYS A 276 21.73 -26.07 -0.63
N GLU A 277 21.43 -27.31 -0.26
CA GLU A 277 20.14 -27.70 0.33
C GLU A 277 19.83 -26.79 1.54
N LYS A 278 18.98 -25.78 1.32
CA LYS A 278 18.49 -24.90 2.38
C LYS A 278 17.27 -25.57 3.01
N PRO A 279 17.10 -25.54 4.34
CA PRO A 279 15.86 -25.98 4.96
C PRO A 279 14.65 -25.29 4.33
N VAL A 280 13.55 -26.04 4.14
CA VAL A 280 12.34 -25.58 3.45
C VAL A 280 11.84 -24.23 3.96
N TYR A 281 11.93 -24.00 5.27
CA TYR A 281 11.62 -22.72 5.91
C TYR A 281 12.31 -21.53 5.24
N TYR A 282 13.63 -21.61 5.06
CA TYR A 282 14.42 -20.51 4.50
C TYR A 282 14.13 -20.30 3.02
N SER A 283 13.81 -21.36 2.28
CA SER A 283 13.32 -21.23 0.90
C SER A 283 11.97 -20.51 0.81
N ILE A 284 11.08 -20.75 1.77
CA ILE A 284 9.77 -20.07 1.85
C ILE A 284 9.96 -18.59 2.18
N THR A 285 10.70 -18.27 3.24
CA THR A 285 10.93 -16.88 3.68
C THR A 285 11.68 -16.07 2.62
N GLU A 286 12.75 -16.61 2.03
CA GLU A 286 13.49 -15.96 0.94
C GLU A 286 12.59 -15.67 -0.27
N LYS A 287 11.71 -16.61 -0.63
CA LYS A 287 10.73 -16.40 -1.71
C LYS A 287 9.73 -15.29 -1.37
N ALA A 288 9.25 -15.23 -0.13
CA ALA A 288 8.35 -14.18 0.31
C ALA A 288 9.03 -12.80 0.31
N GLU A 289 10.25 -12.70 0.83
CA GLU A 289 11.06 -11.48 0.83
C GLU A 289 11.31 -10.96 -0.60
N ASN A 290 11.59 -11.86 -1.55
CA ASN A 290 11.74 -11.48 -2.96
C ASN A 290 10.45 -10.90 -3.56
N TYR A 291 9.28 -11.37 -3.13
CA TYR A 291 8.02 -10.74 -3.50
C TYR A 291 7.82 -9.36 -2.84
N ILE A 292 8.28 -9.17 -1.59
CA ILE A 292 8.26 -7.85 -0.93
C ILE A 292 9.14 -6.85 -1.69
N LEU A 293 10.35 -7.25 -2.11
CA LEU A 293 11.24 -6.41 -2.93
C LEU A 293 10.57 -5.94 -4.22
N ARG A 294 9.69 -6.77 -4.79
CA ARG A 294 8.91 -6.49 -6.00
C ARG A 294 7.56 -5.81 -5.70
N LYS A 295 7.28 -5.44 -4.45
CA LYS A 295 6.01 -4.86 -3.97
C LYS A 295 4.78 -5.76 -4.22
N GLN A 296 4.98 -7.06 -4.38
CA GLN A 296 3.93 -8.07 -4.60
C GLN A 296 3.44 -8.64 -3.28
N TYR A 297 2.87 -7.78 -2.43
CA TYR A 297 2.51 -8.14 -1.05
C TYR A 297 1.46 -9.26 -0.95
N GLY A 298 0.55 -9.35 -1.92
CA GLY A 298 -0.42 -10.47 -2.00
C GLY A 298 0.27 -11.81 -2.20
N LYS A 299 1.28 -11.89 -3.08
CA LYS A 299 2.06 -13.13 -3.28
C LYS A 299 2.98 -13.41 -2.09
N ALA A 300 3.65 -12.39 -1.55
CA ALA A 300 4.47 -12.53 -0.35
C ALA A 300 3.65 -13.14 0.80
N LYS A 301 2.42 -12.63 1.01
CA LYS A 301 1.46 -13.14 1.99
C LYS A 301 1.15 -14.62 1.75
N LEU A 302 0.76 -15.00 0.53
CA LEU A 302 0.45 -16.41 0.21
C LEU A 302 1.64 -17.35 0.42
N VAL A 303 2.88 -16.86 0.24
CA VAL A 303 4.07 -17.65 0.55
C VAL A 303 4.27 -17.79 2.05
N TYR A 304 4.13 -16.70 2.82
CA TYR A 304 4.20 -16.77 4.28
C TYR A 304 3.11 -17.65 4.88
N ASP A 305 1.89 -17.65 4.34
CA ASP A 305 0.79 -18.47 4.86
C ASP A 305 1.09 -19.98 4.87
N LYS A 306 2.00 -20.45 4.00
CA LYS A 306 2.49 -21.84 4.05
C LYS A 306 3.17 -22.18 5.38
N LEU A 307 3.69 -21.17 6.09
CA LEU A 307 4.24 -21.34 7.43
C LEU A 307 3.15 -21.49 8.50
N LEU A 308 1.89 -21.11 8.21
CA LEU A 308 0.74 -21.36 9.11
C LEU A 308 0.22 -22.79 9.02
N GLU A 309 0.39 -23.46 7.89
CA GLU A 309 -0.26 -24.75 7.61
C GLU A 309 0.29 -25.92 8.45
N ASN A 310 1.53 -25.83 8.93
CA ASN A 310 2.25 -26.96 9.53
C ASN A 310 2.54 -26.78 11.03
N ASP A 311 1.99 -25.76 11.69
CA ASP A 311 2.31 -25.37 13.08
C ASP A 311 3.83 -25.37 13.39
N GLN A 312 4.65 -25.15 12.35
CA GLN A 312 6.09 -25.08 12.49
C GLN A 312 6.46 -23.81 13.23
N TYR A 313 7.62 -23.85 13.90
CA TYR A 313 8.20 -22.66 14.50
C TYR A 313 8.45 -21.59 13.43
N VAL A 314 8.12 -20.34 13.74
CA VAL A 314 8.39 -19.18 12.87
C VAL A 314 9.06 -18.10 13.71
N PHE A 315 10.14 -17.52 13.19
CA PHE A 315 10.82 -16.40 13.85
C PHE A 315 9.94 -15.15 13.83
N ALA A 316 9.96 -14.36 14.90
CA ALA A 316 9.09 -13.19 15.05
C ALA A 316 9.28 -12.15 13.93
N ARG A 317 10.51 -12.01 13.39
CA ARG A 317 10.77 -11.13 12.23
C ARG A 317 10.00 -11.54 10.97
N ASP A 318 9.83 -12.84 10.73
CA ASP A 318 9.12 -13.35 9.56
C ASP A 318 7.61 -13.18 9.77
N MET A 319 7.13 -13.39 11.00
CA MET A 319 5.75 -13.05 11.38
C MET A 319 5.46 -11.55 11.20
N HIS A 320 6.38 -10.67 11.58
CA HIS A 320 6.27 -9.21 11.35
C HIS A 320 6.12 -8.88 9.87
N ASN A 321 6.95 -9.46 9.01
CA ASN A 321 6.80 -9.29 7.57
C ASN A 321 5.47 -9.83 7.06
N ALA A 322 5.03 -11.00 7.56
CA ALA A 322 3.79 -11.64 7.16
C ALA A 322 2.55 -10.80 7.53
N VAL A 323 2.46 -10.26 8.76
CA VAL A 323 1.40 -9.34 9.19
C VAL A 323 1.30 -8.17 8.23
N ARG A 324 2.42 -7.53 7.92
CA ARG A 324 2.46 -6.33 7.07
C ARG A 324 2.06 -6.66 5.64
N CYS A 325 2.56 -7.76 5.08
CA CYS A 325 2.14 -8.25 3.76
C CYS A 325 0.62 -8.47 3.71
N ALA A 326 0.04 -9.09 4.74
CA ALA A 326 -1.40 -9.31 4.84
C ALA A 326 -2.19 -8.01 4.93
N ILE A 327 -1.73 -7.02 5.71
CA ILE A 327 -2.36 -5.69 5.77
C ILE A 327 -2.31 -4.99 4.40
N PHE A 328 -1.17 -5.00 3.72
CA PHE A 328 -1.03 -4.39 2.40
C PHE A 328 -1.89 -5.12 1.34
N ALA A 329 -2.01 -6.44 1.44
CA ALA A 329 -2.91 -7.25 0.63
C ALA A 329 -4.39 -7.11 1.00
N ARG A 330 -4.71 -6.36 2.07
CA ARG A 330 -6.06 -6.18 2.64
C ARG A 330 -6.68 -7.51 3.10
N ASP A 331 -5.86 -8.51 3.43
CA ASP A 331 -6.29 -9.76 4.04
C ASP A 331 -6.23 -9.62 5.57
N TYR A 332 -7.20 -8.89 6.11
CA TYR A 332 -7.22 -8.54 7.53
C TYR A 332 -7.41 -9.76 8.43
N LYS A 333 -8.10 -10.82 7.96
CA LYS A 333 -8.24 -12.06 8.72
C LYS A 333 -6.87 -12.68 8.99
N THR A 334 -6.06 -12.83 7.94
CA THR A 334 -4.72 -13.40 8.07
C THR A 334 -3.79 -12.47 8.85
N ALA A 335 -3.94 -11.16 8.69
CA ALA A 335 -3.19 -10.19 9.49
C ALA A 335 -3.48 -10.30 10.99
N ILE A 336 -4.74 -10.55 11.40
CA ILE A 336 -5.08 -10.83 12.80
C ILE A 336 -4.41 -12.12 13.26
N THR A 337 -4.50 -13.21 12.50
CA THR A 337 -3.89 -14.50 12.87
C THR A 337 -2.39 -14.36 13.14
N TRP A 338 -1.67 -13.68 12.25
CA TRP A 338 -0.24 -13.42 12.45
C TRP A 338 0.01 -12.47 13.64
N SER A 339 -0.86 -11.48 13.86
CA SER A 339 -0.77 -10.58 15.02
C SER A 339 -0.93 -11.36 16.33
N GLU A 340 -1.86 -12.30 16.41
CA GLU A 340 -2.05 -13.17 17.59
C GLU A 340 -0.80 -14.03 17.87
N LYS A 341 -0.18 -14.59 16.81
CA LYS A 341 1.10 -15.32 16.95
C LYS A 341 2.24 -14.40 17.44
N LEU A 342 2.31 -13.15 16.98
CA LEU A 342 3.28 -12.17 17.50
C LEU A 342 3.05 -11.84 18.99
N VAL A 343 1.81 -11.76 19.45
CA VAL A 343 1.52 -11.54 20.88
C VAL A 343 2.05 -12.69 21.74
N ILE A 344 1.91 -13.93 21.25
CA ILE A 344 2.43 -15.14 21.93
C ILE A 344 3.98 -15.15 21.95
N LYS A 345 4.63 -14.45 21.02
CA LYS A 345 6.09 -14.21 21.02
C LYS A 345 6.52 -13.03 21.90
N GLY A 346 5.59 -12.40 22.62
CA GLY A 346 5.91 -11.30 23.54
C GLY A 346 5.90 -9.90 22.92
N VAL A 347 5.36 -9.74 21.71
CA VAL A 347 5.21 -8.41 21.13
C VAL A 347 4.14 -7.61 21.91
N PRO A 348 4.47 -6.43 22.46
CA PRO A 348 3.58 -5.67 23.32
C PRO A 348 2.49 -4.93 22.54
N ILE A 349 1.44 -4.51 23.23
CA ILE A 349 0.32 -3.78 22.61
C ILE A 349 0.77 -2.51 21.88
N ALA A 350 1.83 -1.86 22.36
CA ALA A 350 2.41 -0.65 21.78
C ALA A 350 2.83 -0.82 20.31
N TYR A 351 3.32 -2.01 19.93
CA TYR A 351 3.67 -2.33 18.54
C TYR A 351 2.47 -2.18 17.59
N PHE A 352 1.29 -2.62 18.04
CA PHE A 352 0.03 -2.58 17.28
C PHE A 352 -0.58 -1.17 17.18
N ASN A 353 -0.01 -0.18 17.87
CA ASN A 353 -0.37 1.23 17.69
C ASN A 353 0.23 1.83 16.43
N SER A 354 1.20 1.16 15.77
CA SER A 354 1.84 1.67 14.57
C SER A 354 0.86 1.95 13.41
N LYS A 355 1.19 2.96 12.59
CA LYS A 355 0.31 3.48 11.51
C LYS A 355 -0.11 2.42 10.48
N ILE A 356 0.69 1.37 10.30
CA ILE A 356 0.33 0.27 9.38
C ILE A 356 -1.01 -0.38 9.77
N PHE A 357 -1.31 -0.44 11.07
CA PHE A 357 -2.52 -1.06 11.59
C PHE A 357 -3.77 -0.17 11.47
N ASP A 358 -3.65 1.10 11.08
CA ASP A 358 -4.81 2.02 11.03
C ASP A 358 -5.90 1.56 10.05
N ARG A 359 -5.51 0.79 9.02
CA ARG A 359 -6.46 0.19 8.06
C ARG A 359 -7.26 -0.96 8.68
N ILE A 360 -6.63 -1.76 9.54
CA ILE A 360 -7.27 -2.92 10.18
C ILE A 360 -8.01 -2.53 11.47
N LYS A 361 -7.60 -1.45 12.16
CA LYS A 361 -8.27 -0.92 13.36
C LYS A 361 -9.77 -0.63 13.16
N LYS A 362 -10.21 -0.40 11.93
CA LYS A 362 -11.62 -0.15 11.56
C LYS A 362 -12.46 -1.43 11.43
N GLN A 363 -11.84 -2.60 11.46
CA GLN A 363 -12.51 -3.88 11.28
C GLN A 363 -13.04 -4.41 12.61
N LYS A 364 -14.21 -5.06 12.61
CA LYS A 364 -14.77 -5.70 13.81
C LYS A 364 -13.81 -6.72 14.43
N SER A 365 -13.14 -7.52 13.60
CA SER A 365 -12.16 -8.53 14.03
C SER A 365 -10.98 -7.93 14.79
N TRP A 366 -10.63 -6.66 14.56
CA TRP A 366 -9.58 -5.98 15.33
C TRP A 366 -10.01 -5.75 16.79
N SER A 367 -11.25 -5.32 17.01
CA SER A 367 -11.77 -5.17 18.38
C SER A 367 -11.82 -6.50 19.13
N GLU A 368 -12.09 -7.60 18.43
CA GLU A 368 -12.06 -8.95 19.01
C GLU A 368 -10.63 -9.39 19.35
N PHE A 369 -9.66 -9.11 18.47
CA PHE A 369 -8.24 -9.31 18.75
C PHE A 369 -7.79 -8.56 20.01
N LEU A 370 -8.15 -7.27 20.14
CA LEU A 370 -7.80 -6.49 21.33
C LEU A 370 -8.39 -7.08 22.63
N LYS A 371 -9.61 -7.62 22.59
CA LYS A 371 -10.20 -8.31 23.75
C LYS A 371 -9.47 -9.61 24.10
N ARG A 372 -8.89 -10.30 23.11
CA ARG A 372 -8.09 -11.52 23.31
C ARG A 372 -6.63 -11.23 23.68
N PHE A 373 -6.17 -9.98 23.54
CA PHE A 373 -4.76 -9.62 23.70
C PHE A 373 -4.21 -10.07 25.05
N ASP A 374 -4.87 -9.72 26.17
CA ASP A 374 -4.38 -10.03 27.51
C ASP A 374 -4.27 -11.55 27.75
N ALA A 375 -5.24 -12.32 27.23
CA ALA A 375 -5.22 -13.77 27.33
C ALA A 375 -4.07 -14.39 26.50
N LEU A 376 -3.81 -13.87 25.29
CA LEU A 376 -2.70 -14.31 24.45
C LEU A 376 -1.35 -13.92 25.07
N HIS A 377 -1.26 -12.72 25.62
CA HIS A 377 -0.05 -12.23 26.26
C HIS A 377 0.24 -12.95 27.59
N LYS A 378 -0.80 -13.42 28.29
CA LYS A 378 -0.63 -14.32 29.43
C LYS A 378 0.06 -15.63 29.02
N LYS A 379 -0.32 -16.22 27.88
CA LYS A 379 0.36 -17.43 27.35
C LYS A 379 1.85 -17.18 27.07
N TYR A 380 2.17 -16.00 26.56
CA TYR A 380 3.56 -15.58 26.41
C TYR A 380 4.29 -15.56 27.76
N LYS A 381 3.73 -14.90 28.78
CA LYS A 381 4.34 -14.82 30.11
C LYS A 381 4.53 -16.20 30.75
N GLU A 382 3.61 -17.13 30.55
CA GLU A 382 3.71 -18.51 31.03
C GLU A 382 4.85 -19.30 30.35
N GLY A 383 5.26 -18.91 29.14
CA GLY A 383 6.37 -19.53 28.41
C GLY A 383 7.76 -18.98 28.76
N LEU A 384 7.82 -17.88 29.53
CA LEU A 384 9.09 -17.25 29.89
C LEU A 384 9.86 -18.08 30.91
N ASN A 385 11.19 -18.11 30.76
CA ASN A 385 12.10 -18.61 31.77
C ASN A 385 12.76 -17.41 32.47
N ASP A 386 12.14 -16.94 33.54
CA ASP A 386 12.59 -15.74 34.28
C ASP A 386 14.03 -15.90 34.81
N ASN A 387 14.43 -17.11 35.23
CA ASN A 387 15.79 -17.39 35.69
C ASN A 387 16.80 -17.24 34.55
N LEU A 388 16.50 -17.80 33.38
CA LEU A 388 17.32 -17.65 32.18
C LEU A 388 17.43 -16.18 31.75
N ILE A 389 16.32 -15.44 31.71
CA ILE A 389 16.30 -14.01 31.35
C ILE A 389 17.18 -13.21 32.32
N GLN A 390 16.93 -13.33 33.62
CA GLN A 390 17.68 -12.61 34.64
C GLN A 390 19.17 -12.91 34.53
N ARG A 391 19.53 -14.19 34.40
CA ARG A 391 20.94 -14.56 34.37
C ARG A 391 21.65 -14.12 33.09
N LEU A 392 20.96 -14.12 31.95
CA LEU A 392 21.50 -13.55 30.70
C LEU A 392 21.72 -12.04 30.83
N ASP A 393 20.76 -11.31 31.40
CA ASP A 393 20.90 -9.86 31.61
C ASP A 393 22.06 -9.53 32.56
N GLU A 394 22.27 -10.31 33.62
CA GLU A 394 23.42 -10.18 34.52
C GLU A 394 24.75 -10.42 33.80
N LEU A 395 24.85 -11.48 32.99
CA LEU A 395 26.06 -11.76 32.20
C LEU A 395 26.36 -10.65 31.19
N VAL A 396 25.34 -10.15 30.48
CA VAL A 396 25.46 -9.00 29.57
C VAL A 396 25.91 -7.76 30.32
N HIS A 397 25.36 -7.50 31.51
CA HIS A 397 25.74 -6.33 32.30
C HIS A 397 27.21 -6.36 32.72
N ILE A 398 27.70 -7.52 33.20
CA ILE A 398 29.10 -7.70 33.59
C ILE A 398 30.02 -7.50 32.37
N ASP A 399 29.69 -8.17 31.25
CA ASP A 399 30.45 -8.07 29.99
C ASP A 399 30.55 -6.61 29.52
N GLN A 400 29.42 -5.94 29.35
CA GLN A 400 29.39 -4.57 28.82
C GLN A 400 30.07 -3.56 29.76
N THR A 401 30.01 -3.78 31.07
CA THR A 401 30.69 -2.92 32.05
C THR A 401 32.20 -2.97 31.87
N ASP A 402 32.78 -4.16 31.74
CA ASP A 402 34.23 -4.30 31.57
C ASP A 402 34.69 -3.84 30.18
N TYR A 403 33.90 -4.07 29.13
CA TYR A 403 34.18 -3.49 27.81
C TYR A 403 34.19 -1.95 27.83
N PHE A 404 33.28 -1.33 28.57
CA PHE A 404 33.27 0.12 28.76
C PHE A 404 34.50 0.61 29.54
N LYS A 405 34.88 -0.06 30.63
CA LYS A 405 36.11 0.25 31.37
C LYS A 405 37.36 0.11 30.51
N ASN A 406 37.43 -0.95 29.70
CA ASN A 406 38.56 -1.16 28.80
C ASN A 406 38.66 -0.06 27.74
N SER A 407 37.52 0.41 27.21
CA SER A 407 37.50 1.53 26.25
C SER A 407 38.02 2.84 26.83
N LYS A 408 38.00 2.99 28.16
CA LYS A 408 38.55 4.13 28.89
C LYS A 408 39.99 3.90 29.39
N GLY A 409 40.57 2.73 29.15
CA GLY A 409 41.87 2.33 29.67
C GLY A 409 41.88 2.00 31.18
N GLU A 410 40.71 1.86 31.82
CA GLU A 410 40.60 1.56 33.25
C GLU A 410 40.97 0.10 33.58
N ILE A 411 40.83 -0.81 32.61
CA ILE A 411 41.27 -2.21 32.72
C ILE A 411 42.08 -2.64 31.50
N GLN A 412 43.02 -3.56 31.72
CA GLN A 412 43.86 -4.10 30.65
C GLN A 412 43.10 -5.11 29.80
N LEU A 413 43.55 -5.27 28.55
CA LEU A 413 42.99 -6.26 27.62
C LEU A 413 43.06 -7.70 28.14
N SER A 414 44.12 -8.02 28.90
CA SER A 414 44.33 -9.32 29.53
C SER A 414 43.28 -9.62 30.60
N GLU A 415 42.85 -8.61 31.35
CA GLU A 415 41.79 -8.68 32.35
C GLU A 415 40.43 -8.86 31.68
N LEU A 416 40.15 -8.06 30.65
CA LEU A 416 38.92 -8.18 29.86
C LEU A 416 38.77 -9.58 29.24
N ARG A 417 39.87 -10.19 28.79
CA ARG A 417 39.88 -11.57 28.29
C ARG A 417 39.50 -12.56 29.38
N LYS A 418 39.99 -12.39 30.62
CA LYS A 418 39.60 -13.24 31.76
C LYS A 418 38.11 -13.09 32.08
N THR A 419 37.57 -11.87 32.03
CA THR A 419 36.14 -11.62 32.17
C THR A 419 35.36 -12.37 31.11
N THR A 420 35.74 -12.23 29.83
CA THR A 420 35.08 -12.93 28.71
C THR A 420 35.11 -14.45 28.90
N GLU A 421 36.27 -15.02 29.27
CA GLU A 421 36.40 -16.47 29.52
C GLU A 421 35.57 -16.94 30.72
N SER A 422 35.41 -16.12 31.76
CA SER A 422 34.55 -16.41 32.90
C SER A 422 33.07 -16.40 32.50
N ILE A 423 32.66 -15.39 31.74
CA ILE A 423 31.29 -15.24 31.25
C ILE A 423 30.93 -16.38 30.30
N ASP A 424 31.84 -16.78 29.42
CA ASP A 424 31.63 -17.90 28.50
C ASP A 424 31.31 -19.20 29.26
N LYS A 425 32.05 -19.50 30.33
CA LYS A 425 31.81 -20.68 31.17
C LYS A 425 30.43 -20.63 31.83
N GLU A 426 30.03 -19.46 32.33
CA GLU A 426 28.72 -19.29 32.95
C GLU A 426 27.59 -19.36 31.92
N LEU A 427 27.79 -18.81 30.71
CA LEU A 427 26.84 -18.91 29.61
C LEU A 427 26.66 -20.36 29.16
N ILE A 428 27.75 -21.12 29.02
CA ILE A 428 27.71 -22.55 28.68
C ILE A 428 26.91 -23.33 29.73
N LYS A 429 27.22 -23.15 31.01
CA LYS A 429 26.47 -23.81 32.11
C LYS A 429 25.00 -23.44 32.08
N LEU A 430 24.69 -22.17 31.83
CA LEU A 430 23.32 -21.67 31.76
C LEU A 430 22.56 -22.31 30.61
N ILE A 431 23.15 -22.36 29.41
CA ILE A 431 22.54 -23.03 28.23
C ILE A 431 22.40 -24.54 28.47
N GLN A 432 23.37 -25.19 29.11
CA GLN A 432 23.26 -26.62 29.43
C GLN A 432 22.15 -26.91 30.44
N LYS A 433 21.88 -25.99 31.36
CA LYS A 433 20.87 -26.14 32.42
C LYS A 433 19.46 -25.76 31.95
N GLU A 434 19.32 -24.63 31.27
CA GLU A 434 18.03 -24.01 30.93
C GLU A 434 17.66 -24.17 29.44
N GLU A 435 18.51 -24.88 28.70
CA GLU A 435 18.52 -25.02 27.24
C GLU A 435 18.75 -23.69 26.50
N PHE A 436 18.72 -23.70 25.16
CA PHE A 436 19.06 -22.54 24.37
C PHE A 436 18.02 -21.39 24.52
N PRO A 437 18.43 -20.12 24.61
CA PRO A 437 17.53 -18.97 24.82
C PRO A 437 16.76 -18.56 23.54
N THR A 438 15.61 -19.20 23.31
CA THR A 438 14.68 -18.92 22.19
C THR A 438 13.77 -17.71 22.43
N GLU A 439 13.12 -17.20 21.39
CA GLU A 439 12.14 -16.10 21.48
C GLU A 439 10.97 -16.41 22.45
N GLU A 440 10.62 -17.69 22.60
CA GLU A 440 9.59 -18.20 23.51
C GLU A 440 10.04 -18.10 24.97
N LYS A 441 11.30 -18.40 25.24
CA LYS A 441 11.85 -18.44 26.60
C LYS A 441 12.27 -17.08 27.12
N ILE A 442 12.81 -16.24 26.24
CA ILE A 442 13.39 -14.94 26.64
C ILE A 442 12.64 -13.74 26.07
N GLY A 443 11.63 -13.98 25.23
CA GLY A 443 10.90 -12.94 24.52
C GLY A 443 11.63 -12.41 23.29
N VAL A 444 10.89 -11.63 22.50
CA VAL A 444 11.40 -10.97 21.30
C VAL A 444 12.07 -9.64 21.66
N SER A 445 13.27 -9.41 21.13
CA SER A 445 13.90 -8.09 21.16
C SER A 445 13.08 -7.08 20.37
N LEU A 446 12.83 -5.91 20.96
CA LEU A 446 12.26 -4.77 20.26
C LEU A 446 13.32 -3.69 20.07
N ALA A 447 13.25 -2.97 18.96
CA ALA A 447 14.02 -1.75 18.79
C ALA A 447 13.59 -0.68 19.80
N LYS A 448 14.42 0.34 20.02
CA LYS A 448 14.13 1.45 20.96
C LYS A 448 12.79 2.13 20.70
N ASP A 449 12.33 2.15 19.45
CA ASP A 449 11.04 2.73 19.08
C ASP A 449 9.83 1.87 19.47
N SER A 450 10.04 0.66 20.00
CA SER A 450 9.02 -0.34 20.35
C SER A 450 8.08 -0.72 19.20
N MET A 451 8.39 -0.32 17.96
CA MET A 451 7.56 -0.50 16.77
C MET A 451 8.21 -1.43 15.75
N SER A 452 9.45 -1.85 16.00
CA SER A 452 10.22 -2.74 15.14
C SER A 452 10.76 -3.91 15.95
N ILE A 453 10.71 -5.12 15.39
CA ILE A 453 11.32 -6.31 15.99
C ILE A 453 12.82 -6.27 15.70
N GLY A 454 13.62 -6.41 16.75
CA GLY A 454 15.08 -6.50 16.67
C GLY A 454 15.52 -7.79 16.01
N THR A 455 16.62 -7.74 15.26
CA THR A 455 17.19 -8.91 14.57
C THR A 455 18.13 -9.75 15.45
N THR A 456 18.47 -9.26 16.64
CA THR A 456 19.36 -9.89 17.60
C THR A 456 18.80 -9.82 19.03
N PRO A 457 18.86 -10.93 19.79
CA PRO A 457 18.68 -10.86 21.24
C PRO A 457 19.88 -10.17 21.90
N LYS A 458 19.67 -9.52 23.05
CA LYS A 458 20.72 -8.76 23.75
C LYS A 458 21.93 -9.63 24.12
N TYR A 459 21.68 -10.86 24.60
CA TYR A 459 22.75 -11.79 25.00
C TYR A 459 23.69 -12.17 23.86
N PHE A 460 23.30 -11.93 22.60
CA PHE A 460 24.12 -12.27 21.45
C PHE A 460 25.49 -11.57 21.45
N VAL A 461 25.58 -10.41 22.12
CA VAL A 461 26.85 -9.68 22.28
C VAL A 461 27.93 -10.53 22.97
N LEU A 462 27.53 -11.40 23.92
CA LEU A 462 28.45 -12.31 24.63
C LEU A 462 29.14 -13.26 23.64
N ILE A 463 28.38 -13.80 22.68
CA ILE A 463 28.89 -14.71 21.65
C ILE A 463 29.85 -13.98 20.71
N VAL A 464 29.52 -12.74 20.34
CA VAL A 464 30.38 -11.90 19.50
C VAL A 464 31.71 -11.62 20.20
N HIS A 465 31.67 -11.24 21.48
CA HIS A 465 32.86 -10.97 22.28
C HIS A 465 33.72 -12.22 22.48
N SER A 466 33.11 -13.37 22.79
CA SER A 466 33.78 -14.67 22.86
C SER A 466 34.57 -14.98 21.58
N TYR A 467 33.94 -14.76 20.42
CA TYR A 467 34.58 -14.92 19.11
C TYR A 467 35.74 -13.93 18.90
N GLN A 468 35.50 -12.63 19.12
CA GLN A 468 36.50 -11.57 18.92
C GLN A 468 37.75 -11.78 19.80
N ARG A 469 37.57 -12.30 21.01
CA ARG A 469 38.68 -12.59 21.95
C ARG A 469 39.32 -13.95 21.72
N ASN A 470 38.80 -14.74 20.79
CA ASN A 470 39.28 -16.09 20.49
C ASN A 470 39.45 -16.92 21.78
N THR A 471 38.42 -16.91 22.63
CA THR A 471 38.45 -17.67 23.89
C THR A 471 38.45 -19.17 23.58
N LYS A 472 39.00 -19.97 24.50
CA LYS A 472 38.97 -21.44 24.35
C LYS A 472 37.53 -21.98 24.37
N SER A 473 36.66 -21.33 25.12
CA SER A 473 35.25 -21.68 25.31
C SER A 473 34.37 -21.38 24.10
N PHE A 474 34.79 -20.49 23.18
CA PHE A 474 34.02 -20.19 21.96
C PHE A 474 33.70 -21.44 21.13
N ARG A 475 34.60 -22.43 21.07
CA ARG A 475 34.36 -23.69 20.34
C ARG A 475 33.14 -24.45 20.88
N GLU A 476 32.98 -24.45 22.20
CA GLU A 476 31.87 -25.11 22.88
C GLU A 476 30.57 -24.33 22.67
N ILE A 477 30.61 -22.99 22.81
CA ILE A 477 29.48 -22.11 22.48
C ILE A 477 29.02 -22.35 21.03
N ASN A 478 29.96 -22.40 20.09
CA ASN A 478 29.65 -22.64 18.68
C ASN A 478 29.07 -24.04 18.42
N ALA A 479 29.47 -25.06 19.19
CA ALA A 479 28.86 -26.38 19.13
C ALA A 479 27.41 -26.36 19.65
N LEU A 480 27.16 -25.69 20.77
CA LEU A 480 25.80 -25.48 21.32
C LEU A 480 24.91 -24.73 20.33
N MET A 481 25.41 -23.66 19.71
CA MET A 481 24.68 -22.94 18.65
C MET A 481 24.38 -23.83 17.44
N GLY A 482 25.32 -24.69 17.05
CA GLY A 482 25.13 -25.66 15.97
C GLY A 482 24.05 -26.69 16.27
N GLN A 483 23.93 -27.12 17.53
CA GLN A 483 22.85 -27.99 17.99
C GLN A 483 21.50 -27.26 18.00
N ALA A 484 21.45 -26.06 18.58
CA ALA A 484 20.26 -25.21 18.58
C ALA A 484 19.76 -24.90 17.15
N ALA A 485 20.69 -24.71 16.20
CA ALA A 485 20.36 -24.52 14.79
C ALA A 485 19.66 -25.73 14.16
N LYS A 486 20.10 -26.95 14.49
CA LYS A 486 19.47 -28.21 14.02
C LYS A 486 18.06 -28.37 14.58
N ASN A 487 17.84 -27.91 15.81
CA ASN A 487 16.53 -27.92 16.47
C ASN A 487 15.66 -26.73 16.08
N PHE A 488 16.14 -25.83 15.21
CA PHE A 488 15.45 -24.61 14.80
C PHE A 488 15.19 -23.61 15.96
N GLU A 489 15.93 -23.74 17.05
CA GLU A 489 15.95 -22.82 18.20
C GLU A 489 16.82 -21.58 17.91
N TYR A 490 17.69 -21.68 16.91
CA TYR A 490 18.63 -20.63 16.51
C TYR A 490 18.64 -20.42 14.99
N ASP A 491 18.51 -19.17 14.55
CA ASP A 491 18.55 -18.84 13.12
C ASP A 491 20.00 -18.80 12.59
N ALA A 492 20.52 -19.96 12.23
CA ALA A 492 21.88 -20.09 11.73
C ALA A 492 22.11 -19.50 10.33
N VAL A 493 21.06 -19.34 9.52
CA VAL A 493 21.19 -18.83 8.14
C VAL A 493 21.37 -17.32 8.14
N ARG A 494 20.61 -16.62 8.98
CA ARG A 494 20.64 -15.15 9.12
C ARG A 494 21.31 -14.78 10.43
N ASN A 495 22.38 -15.50 10.73
CA ASN A 495 23.19 -15.41 11.94
C ASN A 495 24.05 -14.13 11.92
N ASN A 496 23.88 -13.27 12.92
CA ASN A 496 24.61 -12.01 13.02
C ASN A 496 26.11 -12.19 13.28
N LEU A 497 26.54 -13.34 13.81
CA LEU A 497 27.97 -13.68 13.92
C LEU A 497 28.57 -13.98 12.54
N GLU A 498 27.85 -14.64 11.64
CA GLU A 498 28.34 -14.83 10.26
C GLU A 498 28.36 -13.50 9.51
N VAL A 499 27.36 -12.63 9.74
CA VAL A 499 27.43 -11.23 9.28
C VAL A 499 28.69 -10.58 9.83
N PHE A 500 28.93 -10.64 11.15
CA PHE A 500 30.11 -10.07 11.81
C PHE A 500 31.44 -10.60 11.23
N LYS A 501 31.57 -11.92 11.06
CA LYS A 501 32.74 -12.57 10.46
C LYS A 501 32.97 -12.15 9.01
N THR A 502 31.90 -11.98 8.25
CA THR A 502 31.97 -11.65 6.83
C THR A 502 32.13 -10.16 6.58
N VAL A 503 31.97 -9.27 7.58
CA VAL A 503 32.19 -7.81 7.48
C VAL A 503 33.61 -7.46 6.97
N GLY A 504 34.61 -8.33 7.15
CA GLY A 504 35.92 -8.14 6.49
C GLY A 504 35.89 -8.35 4.97
N ASN A 505 35.05 -9.27 4.48
CA ASN A 505 35.11 -9.86 3.15
C ASN A 505 33.85 -9.62 2.29
N THR A 506 32.98 -8.69 2.67
CA THR A 506 31.81 -8.36 1.84
C THR A 506 32.24 -7.55 0.61
N CYS A 507 31.76 -7.94 -0.56
CA CYS A 507 31.93 -7.13 -1.77
C CYS A 507 31.23 -5.77 -1.65
N LEU A 508 30.18 -5.65 -0.82
CA LEU A 508 29.43 -4.41 -0.64
C LEU A 508 29.86 -3.67 0.63
N LYS A 509 30.10 -2.36 0.52
CA LYS A 509 30.48 -1.48 1.63
C LYS A 509 29.53 -0.29 1.71
N VAL A 510 29.25 0.19 2.91
CA VAL A 510 28.47 1.40 3.18
C VAL A 510 29.36 2.41 3.87
N TYR A 511 29.55 3.56 3.23
CA TYR A 511 30.42 4.63 3.71
C TYR A 511 29.78 5.99 3.46
N LYS A 512 29.73 6.87 4.47
CA LYS A 512 29.01 8.16 4.42
C LYS A 512 27.57 8.06 3.87
N GLY A 513 26.89 6.95 4.18
CA GLY A 513 25.56 6.64 3.67
C GLY A 513 25.52 6.17 2.20
N ASN A 514 26.64 6.07 1.50
CA ASN A 514 26.69 5.56 0.13
C ASN A 514 26.96 4.05 0.14
N LEU A 515 26.26 3.30 -0.72
CA LEU A 515 26.54 1.90 -1.00
C LEU A 515 27.56 1.82 -2.13
N TYR A 516 28.60 1.02 -1.90
CA TYR A 516 29.68 0.75 -2.83
C TYR A 516 29.82 -0.77 -3.05
N ASN A 517 30.39 -1.16 -4.18
CA ASN A 517 30.81 -2.53 -4.48
C ASN A 517 32.32 -2.56 -4.76
N SER A 518 33.02 -3.60 -4.31
CA SER A 518 34.44 -3.74 -4.60
C SER A 518 34.68 -3.86 -6.10
N LYS A 519 35.67 -3.13 -6.64
CA LYS A 519 36.01 -3.14 -8.08
C LYS A 519 36.40 -4.51 -8.60
N THR A 520 36.84 -5.41 -7.72
CA THR A 520 37.24 -6.78 -8.05
C THR A 520 36.07 -7.77 -7.97
N CYS A 521 34.93 -7.36 -7.42
CA CYS A 521 33.75 -8.20 -7.25
C CYS A 521 32.71 -7.95 -8.34
N THR A 522 32.06 -9.01 -8.79
CA THR A 522 30.84 -8.90 -9.57
C THR A 522 29.70 -8.37 -8.69
N ILE A 523 28.85 -7.51 -9.27
CA ILE A 523 27.71 -6.94 -8.55
C ILE A 523 26.63 -8.02 -8.37
N ASN A 524 26.32 -8.38 -7.13
CA ASN A 524 25.14 -9.17 -6.83
C ASN A 524 23.90 -8.26 -6.77
N GLU A 525 23.18 -8.14 -7.89
CA GLU A 525 22.03 -7.23 -7.97
C GLU A 525 20.95 -7.49 -6.92
N LEU A 526 20.65 -8.76 -6.60
CA LEU A 526 19.60 -9.08 -5.64
C LEU A 526 19.99 -8.62 -4.25
N GLN A 527 21.26 -8.80 -3.90
CA GLN A 527 21.81 -8.35 -2.63
C GLN A 527 21.83 -6.82 -2.54
N VAL A 528 22.27 -6.13 -3.60
CA VAL A 528 22.17 -4.66 -3.70
C VAL A 528 20.73 -4.19 -3.49
N LYS A 529 19.76 -4.83 -4.15
CA LYS A 529 18.33 -4.52 -3.98
C LYS A 529 17.86 -4.73 -2.54
N LYS A 530 18.28 -5.81 -1.87
CA LYS A 530 17.95 -6.05 -0.45
C LYS A 530 18.53 -4.99 0.47
N ILE A 531 19.80 -4.61 0.26
CA ILE A 531 20.47 -3.57 1.06
C ILE A 531 19.79 -2.23 0.84
N ALA A 532 19.64 -1.79 -0.41
CA ALA A 532 18.96 -0.55 -0.75
C ALA A 532 17.55 -0.49 -0.17
N PHE A 533 16.81 -1.61 -0.24
CA PHE A 533 15.50 -1.70 0.36
C PHE A 533 15.57 -1.52 1.88
N LYS A 534 16.46 -2.21 2.60
CA LYS A 534 16.60 -2.10 4.06
C LYS A 534 16.70 -0.64 4.53
N PHE A 535 17.52 0.18 3.87
CA PHE A 535 17.73 1.58 4.24
C PHE A 535 16.57 2.50 3.82
N ASN A 536 15.91 2.23 2.69
CA ASN A 536 14.87 3.11 2.12
C ASN A 536 13.43 2.62 2.39
N ASN A 537 13.25 1.75 3.37
CA ASN A 537 11.98 1.05 3.60
C ASN A 537 11.03 1.85 4.49
N GLU A 538 10.25 2.74 3.86
CA GLU A 538 9.15 3.50 4.49
C GLU A 538 8.11 2.60 5.18
N HIS A 539 8.03 1.34 4.76
CA HIS A 539 7.09 0.37 5.28
C HIS A 539 7.68 -0.50 6.39
N ARG A 540 8.88 -0.23 6.92
CA ARG A 540 9.48 -0.92 8.08
C ARG A 540 9.43 -2.47 8.05
N PHE A 541 9.42 -3.10 6.88
CA PHE A 541 9.72 -4.55 6.75
C PHE A 541 11.12 -4.89 7.32
N ILE A 542 11.31 -6.10 7.79
CA ILE A 542 12.61 -6.59 8.28
C ILE A 542 13.18 -7.51 7.20
N MET A 543 14.10 -7.00 6.38
CA MET A 543 14.80 -7.83 5.41
C MET A 543 16.19 -8.17 5.92
N ASP A 544 16.62 -9.40 5.66
CA ASP A 544 17.97 -9.84 5.99
C ASP A 544 19.02 -8.90 5.37
N ALA A 545 19.99 -8.53 6.20
CA ALA A 545 20.98 -7.51 5.93
C ALA A 545 22.34 -8.10 5.52
N GLY A 546 22.36 -9.39 5.18
CA GLY A 546 23.60 -10.12 4.92
C GLY A 546 24.46 -9.51 3.80
N GLY A 547 25.77 -9.44 4.09
CA GLY A 547 26.83 -9.25 3.10
C GLY A 547 27.05 -7.82 2.61
N TYR A 548 26.84 -6.84 3.49
CA TYR A 548 27.55 -5.57 3.41
C TYR A 548 28.22 -5.23 4.74
N THR A 549 29.15 -4.29 4.68
CA THR A 549 29.85 -3.73 5.85
C THR A 549 29.56 -2.25 5.93
N ILE A 550 29.26 -1.75 7.12
CA ILE A 550 29.33 -0.30 7.37
C ILE A 550 30.75 -0.01 7.79
N ILE A 551 31.44 0.91 7.12
CA ILE A 551 32.81 1.26 7.49
C ILE A 551 32.73 2.35 8.58
N PRO A 552 33.12 2.04 9.84
CA PRO A 552 33.21 3.03 10.91
C PRO A 552 34.60 3.66 10.85
N LEU A 553 34.69 4.97 10.66
CA LEU A 553 35.96 5.57 10.25
C LEU A 553 36.32 6.81 11.05
N GLU A 554 37.60 6.89 11.39
CA GLU A 554 38.22 7.83 12.32
C GLU A 554 39.04 8.91 11.59
N ASN A 555 39.45 8.71 10.31
CA ASN A 555 40.28 9.64 9.53
C ASN A 555 39.72 9.87 8.10
N GLU A 556 38.92 10.92 7.96
CA GLU A 556 38.08 11.17 6.78
C GLU A 556 38.83 11.19 5.42
N ASP A 557 40.03 11.77 5.36
CA ASP A 557 40.79 11.93 4.10
C ASP A 557 41.41 10.61 3.61
N GLU A 558 41.99 9.81 4.51
CA GLU A 558 42.59 8.52 4.17
C GLU A 558 41.51 7.52 3.73
N ASP A 559 40.35 7.61 4.36
CA ASP A 559 39.22 6.73 4.10
C ASP A 559 38.49 7.04 2.80
N ASP A 560 38.30 8.33 2.49
CA ASP A 560 37.78 8.76 1.18
C ASP A 560 38.66 8.21 0.06
N LYS A 561 39.98 8.36 0.19
CA LYS A 561 40.95 7.83 -0.77
C LYS A 561 40.87 6.31 -0.88
N TYR A 562 40.82 5.59 0.24
CA TYR A 562 40.70 4.13 0.25
C TYR A 562 39.43 3.67 -0.48
N VAL A 563 38.29 4.31 -0.21
CA VAL A 563 37.01 3.95 -0.84
C VAL A 563 37.04 4.23 -2.34
N GLU A 564 37.55 5.39 -2.76
CA GLU A 564 37.66 5.77 -4.18
C GLU A 564 38.59 4.83 -4.96
N GLU A 565 39.70 4.41 -4.37
CA GLU A 565 40.66 3.50 -5.01
C GLU A 565 40.11 2.09 -5.17
N ASN A 566 39.39 1.57 -4.16
CA ASN A 566 39.06 0.13 -4.07
C ASN A 566 37.60 -0.23 -4.43
N PHE A 567 36.69 0.74 -4.51
CA PHE A 567 35.26 0.47 -4.69
C PHE A 567 34.61 1.35 -5.74
N ASP A 568 33.60 0.80 -6.41
CA ASP A 568 32.69 1.51 -7.30
C ASP A 568 31.45 1.95 -6.53
N PHE A 569 31.07 3.21 -6.69
CA PHE A 569 29.82 3.73 -6.13
C PHE A 569 28.62 3.05 -6.82
N VAL A 570 27.74 2.46 -6.02
CA VAL A 570 26.51 1.81 -6.50
C VAL A 570 25.34 2.79 -6.41
N MET A 571 25.06 3.29 -5.21
CA MET A 571 23.99 4.27 -4.99
C MET A 571 24.09 4.94 -3.61
N LYS A 572 23.49 6.12 -3.48
CA LYS A 572 23.34 6.78 -2.18
C LYS A 572 22.20 6.12 -1.41
N LEU A 573 22.50 5.64 -0.21
CA LEU A 573 21.51 5.19 0.76
C LEU A 573 21.18 6.38 1.65
N THR A 574 19.90 6.66 1.85
CA THR A 574 19.49 7.79 2.67
C THR A 574 18.67 7.26 3.82
N GLU A 575 19.13 7.46 5.05
CA GLU A 575 18.24 7.39 6.22
C GLU A 575 17.41 8.67 6.38
N ASP A 576 17.70 9.70 5.58
CA ASP A 576 17.06 11.01 5.64
C ASP A 576 15.71 11.00 4.88
N TRP A 577 14.62 10.96 5.65
CA TRP A 577 13.24 10.97 5.12
C TRP A 577 12.84 12.30 4.48
N LEU A 578 13.62 13.37 4.68
CA LEU A 578 13.25 14.74 4.27
C LEU A 578 13.93 15.23 2.98
N PHE A 579 14.80 14.43 2.36
CA PHE A 579 15.51 14.85 1.14
C PHE A 579 14.61 14.96 -0.11
N TYR A 580 13.43 14.33 -0.11
CA TYR A 580 12.46 14.39 -1.23
C TYR A 580 11.24 15.30 -0.97
N GLU A 581 11.26 16.13 0.07
CA GLU A 581 10.23 17.16 0.32
C GLU A 581 10.72 18.59 0.02
N LYS A 582 11.71 18.76 -0.87
CA LYS A 582 11.99 20.03 -1.55
C LYS A 582 11.79 19.92 -3.06
#